data_AF-A0AAP0R0L9-F1
#
_entry.id   AF-A0AAP0R0L9-F1
#
_cell.length_a   1.000
_cell.length_b   1.000
_cell.length_c   1.000
_cell.angle_alpha   90.00
_cell.angle_beta   90.00
_cell.angle_gamma   90.00
#
_symmetry.space_group_name_H-M   'P 1'
#
loop_
_entity.id
_entity.type
_entity.pdbx_description
1 polymer ?
#
loop_
_entity_poly.entity_id
_entity_poly.type
_entity_poly.pdbx_seq_one_letter_code
_entity_poly.pdbx_strand_id
1 'polypeptide(L)'
;MWAASCLASCCAACACDACRSAVSGISRRSARIAYCGLFALSLIVSWILREVAAPLMEKLPWINHFHKTPSREWFETDAVLRVSLGNFLFFTILSILMVGVKNQKDPRDSLHHGGWMMKIICWCLLVIFMFFLPNEIVSFYESISKFGSGLFLLVQVVLLLDFVHRWNDTWVGYDEQFWYVALLVVSLVCYVLTFGFSGLLFHWFTPSGQDCGLNTFFIVMTLILAFIFAVVALHPAVGGSILPASVISLYCMYLCYSGLSSEPRDYECNGLHRHSKAVSTGSLTLGLITTVLSVVYSAVRAGSSTTLLSPPSSPRAGPEYSILCLFLVPFDLECFCMISGPDHEDEPSFLGLNLTPRFPVVGGGKPLLPMDKADEVEEKEKAKPVTYSYAFFHIIFSLASMYSAMLLTGWSTSVGESGKLVDVGWPSVWVRILTGWATAALYMWSLVAPILFPDREF
;
A
#
# COMPACT_ATOMS: atom_id res chain seq x y z
N MET A 1 27.50 -29.35 -28.38
CA MET A 1 27.61 -28.50 -27.17
C MET A 1 27.79 -27.02 -27.54
N TRP A 2 28.77 -26.65 -28.37
CA TRP A 2 29.02 -25.24 -28.77
C TRP A 2 27.86 -24.48 -29.45
N ALA A 3 27.14 -25.11 -30.38
CA ALA A 3 25.99 -24.48 -31.05
C ALA A 3 24.83 -24.16 -30.09
N ALA A 4 24.61 -25.01 -29.07
CA ALA A 4 23.60 -24.78 -28.04
C ALA A 4 24.00 -23.61 -27.11
N SER A 5 25.30 -23.46 -26.79
CA SER A 5 25.82 -22.34 -26.01
C SER A 5 25.69 -21.00 -26.76
N CYS A 6 25.94 -20.99 -28.07
CA CYS A 6 25.77 -19.79 -28.90
C CYS A 6 24.30 -19.40 -29.09
N LEU A 7 23.41 -20.38 -29.31
CA LEU A 7 21.96 -20.14 -29.36
C LEU A 7 21.42 -19.64 -28.01
N ALA A 8 21.85 -20.24 -26.89
CA ALA A 8 21.48 -19.78 -25.55
C ALA A 8 21.98 -18.36 -25.27
N SER A 9 23.21 -18.02 -25.70
CA SER A 9 23.79 -16.68 -25.55
C SER A 9 23.09 -15.63 -26.44
N CYS A 10 22.74 -15.96 -27.68
CA CYS A 10 21.96 -15.09 -28.55
C CYS A 10 20.52 -14.90 -28.04
N CYS A 11 19.85 -15.97 -27.58
CA CYS A 11 18.53 -15.87 -26.98
C CYS A 11 18.56 -15.06 -25.67
N ALA A 12 19.60 -15.21 -24.86
CA ALA A 12 19.80 -14.40 -23.66
C ALA A 12 20.07 -12.93 -24.01
N ALA A 13 20.88 -12.63 -25.02
CA ALA A 13 21.13 -11.26 -25.48
C ALA A 13 19.85 -10.60 -26.04
N CYS A 14 19.09 -11.31 -26.87
CA CYS A 14 17.82 -10.82 -27.42
C CYS A 14 16.75 -10.64 -26.32
N ALA A 15 16.67 -11.56 -25.36
CA ALA A 15 15.79 -11.42 -24.20
C ALA A 15 16.20 -10.24 -23.31
N CYS A 16 17.50 -10.02 -23.12
CA CYS A 16 18.03 -8.86 -22.39
C CYS A 16 17.69 -7.55 -23.11
N ASP A 17 17.87 -7.45 -24.42
CA ASP A 17 17.52 -6.23 -25.16
C ASP A 17 16.01 -5.99 -25.27
N ALA A 18 15.20 -7.07 -25.38
CA ALA A 18 13.75 -6.99 -25.30
C ALA A 18 13.27 -6.54 -23.91
N CYS A 19 13.85 -7.09 -22.85
CA CYS A 19 13.56 -6.67 -21.47
C CYS A 19 14.03 -5.22 -21.23
N ARG A 20 15.21 -4.85 -21.72
CA ARG A 20 15.72 -3.47 -21.63
C ARG A 20 14.79 -2.49 -22.33
N SER A 21 14.35 -2.80 -23.56
CA SER A 21 13.47 -1.93 -24.34
C SER A 21 12.06 -1.85 -23.76
N ALA A 22 11.48 -2.96 -23.32
CA ALA A 22 10.17 -2.99 -22.67
C ALA A 22 10.17 -2.22 -21.34
N VAL A 23 11.14 -2.51 -20.46
CA VAL A 23 11.21 -1.89 -19.13
C VAL A 23 11.63 -0.42 -19.23
N SER A 24 12.55 -0.07 -20.14
CA SER A 24 12.88 1.35 -20.40
C SER A 24 11.73 2.10 -21.08
N GLY A 25 10.88 1.43 -21.86
CA GLY A 25 9.65 2.00 -22.41
C GLY A 25 8.62 2.29 -21.33
N ILE A 26 8.37 1.33 -20.44
CA ILE A 26 7.43 1.48 -19.31
C ILE A 26 7.94 2.54 -18.33
N SER A 27 9.23 2.52 -18.00
CA SER A 27 9.83 3.53 -17.12
C SER A 27 9.84 4.93 -17.71
N ARG A 28 9.99 5.08 -19.04
CA ARG A 28 9.89 6.38 -19.70
C ARG A 28 8.50 7.00 -19.53
N ARG A 29 7.46 6.18 -19.34
CA ARG A 29 6.10 6.63 -19.06
C ARG A 29 5.89 6.89 -17.56
N SER A 30 6.34 5.99 -16.69
CA SER A 30 6.39 6.19 -15.23
C SER A 30 7.23 5.10 -14.55
N ALA A 31 8.27 5.50 -13.81
CA ALA A 31 9.07 4.58 -12.99
C ALA A 31 8.20 3.82 -11.96
N ARG A 32 7.12 4.45 -11.50
CA ARG A 32 6.16 3.88 -10.55
C ARG A 32 5.49 2.61 -11.09
N ILE A 33 5.03 2.66 -12.34
CA ILE A 33 4.39 1.52 -13.02
C ILE A 33 5.39 0.38 -13.21
N ALA A 34 6.65 0.70 -13.49
CA ALA A 34 7.69 -0.32 -13.63
C ALA A 34 7.98 -1.04 -12.29
N TYR A 35 7.96 -0.35 -11.14
CA TYR A 35 8.05 -1.00 -9.83
C TYR A 35 6.81 -1.85 -9.51
N CYS A 36 5.60 -1.39 -9.84
CA CYS A 36 4.39 -2.21 -9.77
C CYS A 36 4.51 -3.49 -10.60
N GLY A 37 5.06 -3.39 -11.81
CA GLY A 37 5.31 -4.54 -12.68
C GLY A 37 6.33 -5.52 -12.10
N LEU A 38 7.43 -5.01 -11.55
CA LEU A 38 8.45 -5.83 -10.88
C LEU A 38 7.87 -6.55 -9.66
N PHE A 39 7.08 -5.84 -8.86
CA PHE A 39 6.38 -6.43 -7.72
C PHE A 39 5.37 -7.51 -8.16
N ALA A 40 4.54 -7.24 -9.17
CA ALA A 40 3.61 -8.22 -9.70
C ALA A 40 4.31 -9.47 -10.27
N LEU A 41 5.43 -9.28 -10.98
CA LEU A 41 6.28 -10.39 -11.44
C LEU A 41 6.76 -11.24 -10.27
N SER A 42 7.19 -10.61 -9.18
CA SER A 42 7.63 -11.32 -7.98
C SER A 42 6.51 -12.16 -7.34
N LEU A 43 5.26 -11.69 -7.37
CA LEU A 43 4.10 -12.46 -6.86
C LEU A 43 3.83 -13.69 -7.72
N ILE A 44 3.95 -13.55 -9.04
CA ILE A 44 3.82 -14.67 -9.98
C ILE A 44 4.94 -15.70 -9.73
N VAL A 45 6.18 -15.25 -9.54
CA VAL A 45 7.31 -16.14 -9.20
C VAL A 45 7.06 -16.86 -7.88
N SER A 46 6.63 -16.16 -6.83
CA SER A 46 6.29 -16.77 -5.54
C SER A 46 5.14 -17.77 -5.67
N TRP A 47 4.10 -17.46 -6.45
CA TRP A 47 3.00 -18.39 -6.72
C TRP A 47 3.49 -19.65 -7.41
N ILE A 48 4.27 -19.52 -8.49
CA ILE A 48 4.79 -20.67 -9.24
C ILE A 48 5.64 -21.55 -8.31
N LEU A 49 6.56 -20.93 -7.55
CA LEU A 49 7.42 -21.67 -6.63
C LEU A 49 6.64 -22.35 -5.52
N ARG A 50 5.55 -21.75 -5.02
CA ARG A 50 4.66 -22.41 -4.07
C ARG A 50 4.14 -23.75 -4.59
N GLU A 51 3.82 -23.86 -5.88
CA GLU A 51 3.27 -25.10 -6.47
C GLU A 51 4.35 -26.13 -6.84
N VAL A 52 5.53 -25.66 -7.27
CA VAL A 52 6.55 -26.53 -7.90
C VAL A 52 7.84 -26.71 -7.10
N ALA A 53 8.12 -25.89 -6.09
CA ALA A 53 9.44 -25.86 -5.45
C ALA A 53 9.69 -27.03 -4.49
N ALA A 54 8.66 -27.63 -3.91
CA ALA A 54 8.83 -28.69 -2.91
C ALA A 54 9.77 -29.85 -3.36
N PRO A 55 9.54 -30.52 -4.51
CA PRO A 55 10.42 -31.61 -4.96
C PRO A 55 11.84 -31.15 -5.33
N LEU A 56 12.03 -29.86 -5.61
CA LEU A 56 13.34 -29.28 -5.90
C LEU A 56 14.12 -29.01 -4.61
N MET A 57 13.46 -28.42 -3.60
CA MET A 57 14.10 -28.01 -2.34
C MET A 57 14.37 -29.18 -1.40
N GLU A 58 13.58 -30.26 -1.46
CA GLU A 58 13.83 -31.49 -0.71
C GLU A 58 15.21 -32.10 -1.06
N LYS A 59 15.68 -31.89 -2.28
CA LYS A 59 16.97 -32.38 -2.79
C LYS A 59 18.16 -31.49 -2.42
N LEU A 60 17.92 -30.30 -1.86
CA LEU A 60 18.98 -29.35 -1.51
C LEU A 60 19.46 -29.64 -0.08
N PRO A 61 20.70 -30.15 0.11
CA PRO A 61 21.14 -30.65 1.42
C PRO A 61 21.33 -29.56 2.48
N TRP A 62 21.51 -28.29 2.07
CA TRP A 62 21.61 -27.18 3.03
C TRP A 62 20.23 -26.70 3.52
N ILE A 63 19.15 -26.94 2.77
CA ILE A 63 17.77 -26.60 3.19
C ILE A 63 17.18 -27.77 3.99
N ASN A 64 17.30 -28.99 3.48
CA ASN A 64 16.78 -30.20 4.12
C ASN A 64 17.85 -30.91 4.96
N HIS A 65 18.35 -30.25 6.00
CA HIS A 65 19.32 -30.82 6.94
C HIS A 65 18.66 -31.37 8.24
N PHE A 66 17.34 -31.58 8.21
CA PHE A 66 16.57 -32.06 9.35
C PHE A 66 16.79 -33.56 9.61
N HIS A 67 16.74 -33.97 10.89
CA HIS A 67 16.72 -35.38 11.27
C HIS A 67 15.53 -36.15 10.65
N LYS A 68 14.39 -35.47 10.46
CA LYS A 68 13.22 -35.97 9.76
C LYS A 68 12.78 -34.93 8.74
N THR A 69 12.66 -35.33 7.48
CA THR A 69 12.23 -34.44 6.39
C THR A 69 10.86 -33.82 6.71
N PRO A 70 10.73 -32.49 6.63
CA PRO A 70 9.47 -31.79 6.84
C PRO A 70 8.38 -32.17 5.82
N SER A 71 7.15 -31.70 6.08
CA SER A 71 6.05 -31.87 5.14
C SER A 71 6.26 -31.07 3.85
N ARG A 72 5.56 -31.45 2.78
CA ARG A 72 5.55 -30.69 1.52
C ARG A 72 5.15 -29.22 1.74
N GLU A 73 4.13 -28.98 2.56
CA GLU A 73 3.63 -27.63 2.92
C GLU A 73 4.72 -26.73 3.52
N TRP A 74 5.65 -27.31 4.29
CA TRP A 74 6.78 -26.57 4.85
C TRP A 74 7.69 -26.04 3.73
N PHE A 75 8.04 -26.89 2.77
CA PHE A 75 8.86 -26.47 1.63
C PHE A 75 8.13 -25.41 0.80
N GLU A 76 6.86 -25.62 0.48
CA GLU A 76 6.06 -24.64 -0.28
C GLU A 76 6.04 -23.26 0.42
N THR A 77 5.96 -23.25 1.75
CA THR A 77 6.01 -22.04 2.58
C THR A 77 7.39 -21.39 2.58
N ASP A 78 8.45 -22.18 2.78
CA ASP A 78 9.84 -21.72 2.81
C ASP A 78 10.26 -21.08 1.47
N ALA A 79 9.87 -21.64 0.32
CA ALA A 79 10.11 -21.04 -0.99
C ALA A 79 9.51 -19.63 -1.12
N VAL A 80 8.24 -19.47 -0.73
CA VAL A 80 7.54 -18.19 -0.79
C VAL A 80 8.22 -17.15 0.11
N LEU A 81 8.60 -17.55 1.32
CA LEU A 81 9.28 -16.68 2.28
C LEU A 81 10.63 -16.20 1.78
N ARG A 82 11.42 -17.05 1.12
CA ARG A 82 12.72 -16.66 0.55
C ARG A 82 12.59 -15.65 -0.59
N VAL A 83 11.65 -15.86 -1.52
CA VAL A 83 11.39 -14.89 -2.59
C VAL A 83 10.92 -13.56 -2.00
N SER A 84 9.99 -13.62 -1.04
CA SER A 84 9.49 -12.44 -0.36
C SER A 84 10.56 -11.68 0.42
N LEU A 85 11.48 -12.39 1.08
CA LEU A 85 12.61 -11.77 1.78
C LEU A 85 13.52 -11.03 0.80
N GLY A 86 13.76 -11.60 -0.39
CA GLY A 86 14.53 -10.95 -1.45
C GLY A 86 13.87 -9.65 -1.93
N ASN A 87 12.54 -9.67 -2.13
CA ASN A 87 11.77 -8.45 -2.44
C ASN A 87 11.84 -7.41 -1.32
N PHE A 88 11.58 -7.84 -0.08
CA PHE A 88 11.59 -6.99 1.09
C PHE A 88 12.93 -6.26 1.22
N LEU A 89 14.04 -6.98 1.08
CA LEU A 89 15.38 -6.40 1.11
C LEU A 89 15.61 -5.45 -0.07
N PHE A 90 15.23 -5.83 -1.29
CA PHE A 90 15.39 -4.98 -2.47
C PHE A 90 14.68 -3.63 -2.31
N PHE A 91 13.40 -3.64 -1.94
CA PHE A 91 12.63 -2.40 -1.75
C PHE A 91 13.07 -1.62 -0.50
N THR A 92 13.49 -2.29 0.57
CA THR A 92 14.01 -1.62 1.77
C THR A 92 15.34 -0.91 1.50
N ILE A 93 16.24 -1.55 0.76
CA ILE A 93 17.51 -0.94 0.33
C ILE A 93 17.22 0.29 -0.54
N LEU A 94 16.31 0.17 -1.52
CA LEU A 94 15.92 1.32 -2.33
C LEU A 94 15.26 2.43 -1.50
N SER A 95 14.46 2.10 -0.48
CA SER A 95 13.90 3.10 0.41
C SER A 95 14.99 3.87 1.15
N ILE A 96 15.92 3.16 1.80
CA ILE A 96 17.01 3.76 2.58
C ILE A 96 17.88 4.66 1.68
N LEU A 97 18.20 4.22 0.47
CA LEU A 97 18.97 5.00 -0.50
C LEU A 97 18.26 6.30 -0.93
N MET A 98 16.94 6.33 -0.89
CA MET A 98 16.11 7.45 -1.33
C MET A 98 15.67 8.39 -0.20
N VAL A 99 16.15 8.18 1.03
CA VAL A 99 15.85 9.07 2.16
C VAL A 99 16.43 10.46 1.91
N GLY A 100 15.59 11.49 2.10
CA GLY A 100 16.00 12.89 1.99
C GLY A 100 16.16 13.42 0.55
N VAL A 101 15.69 12.69 -0.47
CA VAL A 101 15.62 13.22 -1.84
C VAL A 101 14.47 14.22 -1.94
N LYS A 102 14.78 15.50 -2.16
CA LYS A 102 13.79 16.59 -2.27
C LYS A 102 13.63 17.16 -3.68
N ASN A 103 14.68 17.06 -4.51
CA ASN A 103 14.77 17.74 -5.80
C ASN A 103 15.15 16.78 -6.92
N GLN A 104 14.63 16.99 -8.13
CA GLN A 104 14.94 16.17 -9.31
C GLN A 104 16.39 16.30 -9.81
N LYS A 105 17.12 17.33 -9.35
CA LYS A 105 18.56 17.49 -9.66
C LYS A 105 19.47 16.56 -8.85
N ASP A 106 18.94 15.91 -7.80
CA ASP A 106 19.72 14.96 -7.00
C ASP A 106 20.11 13.74 -7.86
N PRO A 107 21.39 13.30 -7.87
CA PRO A 107 21.80 12.13 -8.63
C PRO A 107 20.99 10.86 -8.28
N ARG A 108 20.43 10.79 -7.08
CA ARG A 108 19.56 9.69 -6.63
C ARG A 108 18.22 9.65 -7.38
N ASP A 109 17.76 10.77 -7.96
CA ASP A 109 16.58 10.79 -8.83
C ASP A 109 16.81 9.96 -10.10
N SER A 110 18.00 10.07 -10.68
CA SER A 110 18.41 9.26 -11.83
C SER A 110 18.45 7.76 -11.48
N LEU A 111 18.85 7.42 -10.24
CA LEU A 111 18.77 6.04 -9.76
C LEU A 111 17.31 5.57 -9.61
N HIS A 112 16.38 6.42 -9.18
CA HIS A 112 14.96 6.06 -9.07
C HIS A 112 14.31 5.77 -10.44
N HIS A 113 14.57 6.63 -11.44
CA HIS A 113 13.94 6.54 -12.76
C HIS A 113 14.73 5.70 -13.78
N GLY A 114 16.04 5.60 -13.64
CA GLY A 114 16.94 4.94 -14.59
C GLY A 114 17.39 3.54 -14.18
N GLY A 115 18.40 3.00 -14.86
CA GLY A 115 19.14 1.82 -14.42
C GLY A 115 18.34 0.50 -14.31
N TRP A 116 17.21 0.37 -15.02
CA TRP A 116 16.29 -0.77 -14.85
C TRP A 116 16.89 -2.15 -15.09
N MET A 117 17.77 -2.28 -16.07
CA MET A 117 18.46 -3.56 -16.30
C MET A 117 19.29 -3.96 -15.06
N MET A 118 20.02 -3.00 -14.49
CA MET A 118 20.81 -3.23 -13.27
C MET A 118 19.90 -3.57 -12.09
N LYS A 119 18.75 -2.89 -11.96
CA LYS A 119 17.76 -3.18 -10.91
C LYS A 119 17.19 -4.60 -11.02
N ILE A 120 16.81 -5.04 -12.22
CA ILE A 120 16.28 -6.38 -12.45
C ILE A 120 17.34 -7.44 -12.14
N ILE A 121 18.58 -7.24 -12.60
CA ILE A 121 19.69 -8.15 -12.29
C ILE A 121 19.94 -8.19 -10.78
N CYS A 122 20.01 -7.04 -10.11
CA CYS A 122 20.19 -6.94 -8.67
C CYS A 122 19.05 -7.65 -7.91
N TRP A 123 17.81 -7.44 -8.34
CA TRP A 123 16.64 -8.11 -7.79
C TRP A 123 16.71 -9.63 -7.96
N CYS A 124 17.01 -10.13 -9.17
CA CYS A 124 17.17 -11.57 -9.42
C CYS A 124 18.28 -12.17 -8.55
N LEU A 125 19.43 -11.50 -8.44
CA LEU A 125 20.55 -11.95 -7.62
C LEU A 125 20.19 -11.97 -6.13
N LEU A 126 19.47 -10.96 -5.63
CA LEU A 126 18.99 -10.93 -4.24
C LEU A 126 18.02 -12.07 -3.96
N VAL A 127 17.06 -12.32 -4.85
CA VAL A 127 16.10 -13.44 -4.71
C VAL A 127 16.84 -14.78 -4.70
N ILE A 128 17.76 -15.01 -5.64
CA ILE A 128 18.57 -16.24 -5.69
C ILE A 128 19.42 -16.38 -4.41
N PHE A 129 20.01 -15.29 -3.94
CA PHE A 129 20.82 -15.28 -2.72
C PHE A 129 20.02 -15.73 -1.48
N MET A 130 18.72 -15.43 -1.41
CA MET A 130 17.86 -15.88 -0.29
C MET A 130 17.70 -17.41 -0.21
N PHE A 131 17.96 -18.16 -1.29
CA PHE A 131 17.96 -19.63 -1.26
C PHE A 131 19.22 -20.24 -0.62
N PHE A 132 20.23 -19.43 -0.33
CA PHE A 132 21.44 -19.85 0.38
C PHE A 132 21.42 -19.45 1.86
N LEU A 133 20.40 -18.70 2.30
CA LEU A 133 20.24 -18.31 3.70
C LEU A 133 19.81 -19.52 4.57
N PRO A 134 20.31 -19.63 5.82
CA PRO A 134 19.86 -20.67 6.75
C PRO A 134 18.38 -20.50 7.12
N ASN A 135 17.74 -21.62 7.45
CA ASN A 135 16.31 -21.70 7.77
C ASN A 135 15.93 -20.78 8.95
N GLU A 136 16.83 -20.61 9.93
CA GLU A 136 16.60 -19.73 11.08
C GLU A 136 16.31 -18.27 10.71
N ILE A 137 17.01 -17.74 9.70
CA ILE A 137 16.79 -16.35 9.27
C ILE A 137 15.45 -16.23 8.54
N VAL A 138 15.06 -17.26 7.78
CA VAL A 138 13.78 -17.30 7.08
C VAL A 138 12.62 -17.41 8.08
N SER A 139 12.74 -18.24 9.11
CA SER A 139 11.78 -18.35 10.22
C SER A 139 11.65 -17.04 11.02
N PHE A 140 12.76 -16.35 11.26
CA PHE A 140 12.75 -15.02 11.88
C PHE A 140 12.03 -13.99 11.00
N TYR A 141 12.31 -13.99 9.69
CA TYR A 141 11.60 -13.16 8.73
C TYR A 141 10.11 -13.49 8.67
N GLU A 142 9.72 -14.75 8.73
CA GLU A 142 8.31 -15.17 8.82
C GLU A 142 7.62 -14.53 10.03
N SER A 143 8.30 -14.50 11.18
CA SER A 143 7.78 -13.90 12.42
C SER A 143 7.60 -12.39 12.28
N ILE A 144 8.60 -11.67 11.78
CA ILE A 144 8.49 -10.22 11.56
C ILE A 144 7.44 -9.92 10.47
N SER A 145 7.34 -10.76 9.44
CA SER A 145 6.39 -10.58 8.34
C SER A 145 4.94 -10.60 8.81
N LYS A 146 4.58 -11.34 9.86
CA LYS A 146 3.24 -11.28 10.45
C LYS A 146 2.89 -9.86 10.93
N PHE A 147 3.82 -9.19 11.60
CA PHE A 147 3.65 -7.81 12.07
C PHE A 147 3.70 -6.80 10.92
N GLY A 148 4.68 -6.92 10.01
CA GLY A 148 4.80 -6.04 8.84
C GLY A 148 3.59 -6.13 7.91
N SER A 149 2.98 -7.30 7.81
CA SER A 149 1.71 -7.51 7.11
C SER A 149 0.56 -6.73 7.75
N GLY A 150 0.50 -6.66 9.08
CA GLY A 150 -0.45 -5.82 9.79
C GLY A 150 -0.31 -4.34 9.46
N LEU A 151 0.93 -3.84 9.36
CA LEU A 151 1.19 -2.46 8.95
C LEU A 151 0.79 -2.22 7.49
N PHE A 152 1.03 -3.18 6.59
CA PHE A 152 0.55 -3.07 5.21
C PHE A 152 -0.98 -3.07 5.11
N LEU A 153 -1.67 -3.88 5.92
CA LEU A 153 -3.14 -3.86 5.99
C LEU A 153 -3.67 -2.49 6.43
N LEU A 154 -2.98 -1.80 7.34
CA LEU A 154 -3.32 -0.41 7.69
C LEU A 154 -3.11 0.55 6.52
N VAL A 155 -2.02 0.42 5.78
CA VAL A 155 -1.81 1.21 4.55
C VAL A 155 -2.92 0.94 3.54
N GLN A 156 -3.30 -0.32 3.34
CA GLN A 156 -4.37 -0.73 2.44
C GLN A 156 -5.71 -0.12 2.83
N VAL A 157 -6.01 -0.02 4.12
CA VAL A 157 -7.20 0.67 4.63
C VAL A 157 -7.19 2.14 4.27
N VAL A 158 -6.07 2.85 4.50
CA VAL A 158 -6.01 4.28 4.22
C VAL A 158 -6.18 4.55 2.73
N LEU A 159 -5.60 3.69 1.88
CA LEU A 159 -5.80 3.75 0.43
C LEU A 159 -7.24 3.47 0.03
N LEU A 160 -7.91 2.51 0.68
CA LEU A 160 -9.33 2.24 0.48
C LEU A 160 -10.18 3.45 0.89
N LEU A 161 -9.87 4.07 2.02
CA LEU A 161 -10.59 5.24 2.52
C LEU A 161 -10.44 6.41 1.55
N ASP A 162 -9.21 6.77 1.14
CA ASP A 162 -8.97 7.82 0.12
C ASP A 162 -9.72 7.49 -1.19
N PHE A 163 -9.71 6.22 -1.62
CA PHE A 163 -10.46 5.79 -2.81
C PHE A 163 -11.98 6.02 -2.64
N VAL A 164 -12.57 5.59 -1.53
CA VAL A 164 -14.03 5.66 -1.33
C VAL A 164 -14.50 7.09 -1.15
N HIS A 165 -13.74 7.94 -0.45
CA HIS A 165 -14.07 9.36 -0.34
C HIS A 165 -14.00 10.06 -1.71
N ARG A 166 -12.94 9.82 -2.50
CA ARG A 166 -12.87 10.39 -3.86
C ARG A 166 -13.95 9.85 -4.79
N TRP A 167 -14.30 8.58 -4.65
CA TRP A 167 -15.41 8.00 -5.40
C TRP A 167 -16.72 8.71 -5.04
N ASN A 168 -16.97 8.92 -3.75
CA ASN A 168 -18.10 9.70 -3.27
C ASN A 168 -18.10 11.11 -3.86
N ASP A 169 -17.00 11.86 -3.73
CA ASP A 169 -16.94 13.27 -4.11
C ASP A 169 -17.07 13.44 -5.63
N THR A 170 -16.55 12.49 -6.41
CA THR A 170 -16.75 12.47 -7.87
C THR A 170 -18.21 12.30 -8.23
N TRP A 171 -18.91 11.36 -7.58
CA TRP A 171 -20.33 11.10 -7.86
C TRP A 171 -21.24 12.20 -7.36
N VAL A 172 -20.96 12.77 -6.19
CA VAL A 172 -21.65 13.95 -5.65
C VAL A 172 -21.41 15.17 -6.55
N GLY A 173 -20.18 15.33 -7.06
CA GLY A 173 -19.79 16.48 -7.89
C GLY A 173 -20.39 16.50 -9.29
N TYR A 174 -20.96 15.38 -9.78
CA TYR A 174 -21.75 15.40 -11.01
C TYR A 174 -23.06 16.16 -10.85
N ASP A 175 -23.58 16.29 -9.62
CA ASP A 175 -24.79 17.05 -9.30
C ASP A 175 -26.05 16.58 -10.08
N GLU A 176 -26.15 15.28 -10.36
CA GLU A 176 -27.32 14.68 -11.03
C GLU A 176 -28.03 13.65 -10.14
N GLN A 177 -29.37 13.62 -10.24
CA GLN A 177 -30.21 12.69 -9.47
C GLN A 177 -29.80 11.21 -9.64
N PHE A 178 -29.35 10.83 -10.83
CA PHE A 178 -28.90 9.46 -11.12
C PHE A 178 -27.75 9.03 -10.19
N TRP A 179 -26.74 9.88 -10.02
CA TRP A 179 -25.56 9.57 -9.20
C TRP A 179 -25.89 9.52 -7.71
N TYR A 180 -26.81 10.37 -7.22
CA TYR A 180 -27.30 10.27 -5.85
C TYR A 180 -28.06 8.97 -5.58
N VAL A 181 -28.90 8.52 -6.52
CA VAL A 181 -29.57 7.22 -6.41
C VAL A 181 -28.55 6.08 -6.45
N ALA A 182 -27.54 6.17 -7.32
CA ALA A 182 -26.47 5.18 -7.39
C ALA A 182 -25.67 5.10 -6.08
N LEU A 183 -25.30 6.24 -5.48
CA LEU A 183 -24.66 6.30 -4.15
C LEU A 183 -25.50 5.57 -3.10
N LEU A 184 -26.80 5.85 -3.06
CA LEU A 184 -27.70 5.23 -2.08
C LEU A 184 -27.82 3.72 -2.29
N VAL A 185 -27.98 3.26 -3.55
CA VAL A 185 -28.10 1.84 -3.89
C VAL A 185 -26.84 1.08 -3.51
N VAL A 186 -25.66 1.59 -3.88
CA VAL A 186 -24.38 0.97 -3.50
C VAL A 186 -24.25 0.91 -1.98
N SER A 187 -24.58 1.99 -1.28
CA SER A 187 -24.50 2.02 0.19
C SER A 187 -25.43 1.01 0.86
N LEU A 188 -26.66 0.88 0.35
CA LEU A 188 -27.64 -0.08 0.86
C LEU A 188 -27.14 -1.51 0.66
N VAL A 189 -26.61 -1.83 -0.53
CA VAL A 189 -26.03 -3.15 -0.82
C VAL A 189 -24.87 -3.45 0.14
N CYS A 190 -23.96 -2.49 0.37
CA CYS A 190 -22.86 -2.67 1.30
C CYS A 190 -23.32 -2.96 2.74
N TYR A 191 -24.34 -2.26 3.25
CA TYR A 191 -24.89 -2.55 4.57
C TYR A 191 -25.62 -3.88 4.63
N VAL A 192 -26.44 -4.22 3.63
CA VAL A 192 -27.11 -5.54 3.55
C VAL A 192 -26.07 -6.66 3.57
N LEU A 193 -24.98 -6.52 2.82
CA LEU A 193 -23.86 -7.46 2.86
C LEU A 193 -23.18 -7.50 4.23
N THR A 194 -22.99 -6.36 4.88
CA THR A 194 -22.37 -6.29 6.23
C THR A 194 -23.19 -7.06 7.26
N PHE A 195 -24.50 -6.83 7.33
CA PHE A 195 -25.40 -7.50 8.28
C PHE A 195 -25.70 -8.96 7.89
N GLY A 196 -25.81 -9.27 6.60
CA GLY A 196 -25.97 -10.64 6.14
C GLY A 196 -24.72 -11.47 6.41
N PHE A 197 -23.53 -10.91 6.18
CA PHE A 197 -22.26 -11.58 6.41
C PHE A 197 -21.98 -11.80 7.89
N SER A 198 -22.33 -10.85 8.77
CA SER A 198 -22.21 -11.05 10.22
C SER A 198 -23.06 -12.23 10.72
N GLY A 199 -24.25 -12.44 10.15
CA GLY A 199 -25.07 -13.62 10.42
C GLY A 199 -24.37 -14.94 10.06
N LEU A 200 -23.63 -14.97 8.94
CA LEU A 200 -22.79 -16.11 8.57
C LEU A 200 -21.61 -16.29 9.55
N LEU A 201 -21.02 -15.21 10.06
CA LEU A 201 -19.96 -15.30 11.06
C LEU A 201 -20.45 -15.90 12.38
N PHE A 202 -21.63 -15.50 12.87
CA PHE A 202 -22.24 -16.16 14.03
C PHE A 202 -22.48 -17.65 13.77
N HIS A 203 -22.93 -18.01 12.56
CA HIS A 203 -23.14 -19.42 12.23
C HIS A 203 -21.83 -20.25 12.23
N TRP A 204 -20.73 -19.71 11.70
CA TRP A 204 -19.47 -20.45 11.58
C TRP A 204 -18.56 -20.38 12.81
N PHE A 205 -18.58 -19.27 13.55
CA PHE A 205 -17.62 -18.99 14.62
C PHE A 205 -18.23 -19.00 16.04
N THR A 206 -19.54 -19.22 16.16
CA THR A 206 -20.24 -19.37 17.45
C THR A 206 -21.18 -20.59 17.45
N PRO A 207 -20.64 -21.84 17.33
CA PRO A 207 -21.45 -23.05 17.32
C PRO A 207 -22.18 -23.26 18.66
N SER A 208 -23.41 -23.78 18.60
CA SER A 208 -24.20 -24.09 19.80
C SER A 208 -23.53 -25.20 20.64
N GLY A 209 -23.36 -24.94 21.94
CA GLY A 209 -22.78 -25.90 22.89
C GLY A 209 -21.33 -25.63 23.30
N GLN A 210 -20.72 -24.56 22.80
CA GLN A 210 -19.40 -24.07 23.24
C GLN A 210 -19.44 -22.60 23.65
N ASP A 211 -18.64 -22.22 24.63
CA ASP A 211 -18.53 -20.83 25.13
C ASP A 211 -17.59 -19.99 24.24
N CYS A 212 -18.09 -19.54 23.08
CA CYS A 212 -17.35 -18.74 22.10
C CYS A 212 -17.47 -17.22 22.35
N GLY A 213 -17.25 -16.80 23.59
CA GLY A 213 -17.44 -15.41 24.03
C GLY A 213 -16.52 -14.40 23.31
N LEU A 214 -15.28 -14.80 23.01
CA LEU A 214 -14.32 -13.94 22.30
C LEU A 214 -14.75 -13.66 20.86
N ASN A 215 -15.17 -14.69 20.13
CA ASN A 215 -15.64 -14.57 18.75
C ASN A 215 -16.93 -13.73 18.70
N THR A 216 -17.84 -13.99 19.65
CA THR A 216 -19.05 -13.19 19.84
C THR A 216 -18.70 -11.71 20.06
N PHE A 217 -17.75 -11.42 20.95
CA PHE A 217 -17.28 -10.06 21.22
C PHE A 217 -16.74 -9.38 19.96
N PHE A 218 -15.87 -10.04 19.18
CA PHE A 218 -15.32 -9.47 17.95
C PHE A 218 -16.41 -9.14 16.91
N ILE A 219 -17.37 -10.05 16.70
CA ILE A 219 -18.46 -9.83 15.75
C ILE A 219 -19.38 -8.70 16.22
N VAL A 220 -19.81 -8.73 17.49
CA VAL A 220 -20.71 -7.72 18.06
C VAL A 220 -20.06 -6.33 18.08
N MET A 221 -18.79 -6.23 18.48
CA MET A 221 -18.08 -4.95 18.45
C MET A 221 -17.97 -4.40 17.03
N THR A 222 -17.71 -5.24 16.04
CA THR A 222 -17.66 -4.81 14.63
C THR A 222 -19.02 -4.31 14.15
N LEU A 223 -20.13 -4.94 14.58
CA LEU A 223 -21.49 -4.46 14.28
C LEU A 223 -21.83 -3.13 14.95
N ILE A 224 -21.42 -2.95 16.21
CA ILE A 224 -21.58 -1.67 16.93
C ILE A 224 -20.85 -0.56 16.19
N LEU A 225 -19.60 -0.81 15.75
CA LEU A 225 -18.82 0.16 14.97
C LEU A 225 -19.51 0.50 13.64
N ALA A 226 -20.01 -0.49 12.90
CA ALA A 226 -20.75 -0.26 11.66
C ALA A 226 -22.00 0.61 11.88
N PHE A 227 -22.73 0.40 12.97
CA PHE A 227 -23.87 1.24 13.34
C PHE A 227 -23.43 2.67 13.70
N ILE A 228 -22.36 2.83 14.47
CA ILE A 228 -21.80 4.14 14.82
C ILE A 228 -21.39 4.92 13.56
N PHE A 229 -20.74 4.26 12.60
CA PHE A 229 -20.37 4.90 11.33
C PHE A 229 -21.59 5.44 10.58
N ALA A 230 -22.68 4.67 10.52
CA ALA A 230 -23.91 5.11 9.88
C ALA A 230 -24.51 6.35 10.58
N VAL A 231 -24.59 6.34 11.92
CA VAL A 231 -25.14 7.45 12.71
C VAL A 231 -24.31 8.72 12.54
N VAL A 232 -22.99 8.59 12.61
CA VAL A 232 -22.07 9.74 12.52
C VAL A 232 -22.06 10.31 11.11
N ALA A 233 -22.04 9.46 10.08
CA ALA A 233 -22.08 9.91 8.69
C ALA A 233 -23.39 10.63 8.33
N LEU A 234 -24.52 10.27 8.96
CA LEU A 234 -25.81 10.94 8.78
C LEU A 234 -25.99 12.17 9.66
N HIS A 235 -25.07 12.45 10.59
CA HIS A 235 -25.21 13.56 11.51
C HIS A 235 -25.05 14.90 10.76
N PRO A 236 -25.99 15.85 10.89
CA PRO A 236 -26.01 17.07 10.07
C PRO A 236 -24.79 17.97 10.28
N ALA A 237 -24.12 17.89 11.44
CA ALA A 237 -22.91 18.67 11.70
C ALA A 237 -21.65 18.14 11.00
N VAL A 238 -21.66 16.87 10.53
CA VAL A 238 -20.51 16.25 9.86
C VAL A 238 -20.56 16.49 8.36
N GLY A 239 -21.76 16.62 7.77
CA GLY A 239 -21.91 16.70 6.32
C GLY A 239 -21.37 15.46 5.59
N GLY A 240 -21.35 14.31 6.27
CA GLY A 240 -20.78 13.07 5.76
C GLY A 240 -21.65 12.41 4.69
N SER A 241 -21.05 11.46 3.96
CA SER A 241 -21.78 10.60 3.03
C SER A 241 -21.89 9.18 3.58
N ILE A 242 -23.03 8.53 3.30
CA ILE A 242 -23.30 7.17 3.71
C ILE A 242 -22.49 6.13 2.92
N LEU A 243 -22.00 6.48 1.72
CA LEU A 243 -21.19 5.57 0.90
C LEU A 243 -19.88 5.18 1.61
N PRO A 244 -19.00 6.13 2.00
CA PRO A 244 -17.83 5.82 2.83
C PRO A 244 -18.15 4.97 4.07
N ALA A 245 -19.19 5.34 4.81
CA ALA A 245 -19.58 4.60 6.02
C ALA A 245 -19.91 3.13 5.73
N SER A 246 -20.67 2.88 4.67
CA SER A 246 -21.12 1.53 4.30
C SER A 246 -19.99 0.63 3.78
N VAL A 247 -19.08 1.17 2.95
CA VAL A 247 -17.95 0.41 2.41
C VAL A 247 -16.95 0.09 3.51
N ILE A 248 -16.65 1.05 4.39
CA ILE A 248 -15.75 0.82 5.52
C ILE A 248 -16.36 -0.18 6.53
N SER A 249 -17.67 -0.12 6.77
CA SER A 249 -18.37 -1.12 7.60
C SER A 249 -18.21 -2.54 7.05
N LEU A 250 -18.41 -2.71 5.74
CA LEU A 250 -18.24 -4.00 5.07
C LEU A 250 -16.79 -4.49 5.16
N TYR A 251 -15.83 -3.59 5.00
CA TYR A 251 -14.41 -3.93 5.11
C TYR A 251 -14.01 -4.31 6.54
N CYS A 252 -14.49 -3.61 7.57
CA CYS A 252 -14.28 -3.99 8.96
C CYS A 252 -14.87 -5.38 9.26
N MET A 253 -16.04 -5.70 8.70
CA MET A 253 -16.63 -7.04 8.80
C MET A 253 -15.77 -8.11 8.11
N TYR A 254 -15.20 -7.78 6.94
CA TYR A 254 -14.23 -8.65 6.26
C TYR A 254 -12.95 -8.87 7.07
N LEU A 255 -12.40 -7.83 7.72
CA LEU A 255 -11.25 -7.98 8.63
C LEU A 255 -11.58 -8.84 9.84
N CYS A 256 -12.78 -8.69 10.41
CA CYS A 256 -13.27 -9.54 11.49
C CYS A 256 -13.33 -11.01 11.04
N TYR A 257 -14.00 -11.30 9.91
CA TYR A 257 -14.00 -12.64 9.30
C TYR A 257 -12.58 -13.19 9.11
N SER A 258 -11.70 -12.39 8.52
CA SER A 258 -10.35 -12.85 8.23
C SER A 258 -9.54 -13.10 9.50
N GLY A 259 -9.77 -12.32 10.56
CA GLY A 259 -9.26 -12.56 11.90
C GLY A 259 -9.72 -13.90 12.44
N LEU A 260 -11.03 -14.11 12.55
CA LEU A 260 -11.64 -15.34 13.07
C LEU A 260 -11.21 -16.58 12.25
N SER A 261 -11.11 -16.46 10.92
CA SER A 261 -10.65 -17.56 10.06
C SER A 261 -9.18 -17.97 10.30
N SER A 262 -8.39 -17.11 10.95
CA SER A 262 -6.98 -17.35 11.30
C SER A 262 -6.81 -17.93 12.71
N GLU A 263 -7.90 -18.22 13.43
CA GLU A 263 -7.84 -18.87 14.75
C GLU A 263 -7.12 -20.22 14.69
N PRO A 264 -6.42 -20.62 15.77
CA PRO A 264 -5.78 -21.94 15.85
C PRO A 264 -6.72 -23.11 15.55
N ARG A 265 -6.16 -24.22 15.06
CA ARG A 265 -6.95 -25.39 14.64
C ARG A 265 -7.57 -26.17 15.79
N ASP A 266 -6.98 -26.07 16.96
CA ASP A 266 -7.45 -26.64 18.22
C ASP A 266 -8.50 -25.76 18.91
N TYR A 267 -8.74 -24.54 18.41
CA TYR A 267 -9.79 -23.68 18.94
C TYR A 267 -11.17 -24.11 18.43
N GLU A 268 -11.98 -24.68 19.33
CA GLU A 268 -13.23 -25.36 19.01
C GLU A 268 -14.32 -24.45 18.40
N CYS A 269 -14.19 -23.13 18.58
CA CYS A 269 -15.12 -22.14 18.05
C CYS A 269 -14.95 -21.89 16.55
N ASN A 270 -13.81 -22.23 15.94
CA ASN A 270 -13.60 -22.06 14.50
C ASN A 270 -14.22 -23.24 13.72
N GLY A 271 -15.49 -23.11 13.34
CA GLY A 271 -16.22 -24.12 12.56
C GLY A 271 -15.74 -24.26 11.11
N LEU A 272 -14.91 -23.34 10.60
CA LEU A 272 -14.43 -23.33 9.22
C LEU A 272 -13.45 -24.48 8.93
N HIS A 273 -12.70 -24.92 9.94
CA HIS A 273 -11.78 -26.05 9.82
C HIS A 273 -12.47 -27.40 9.55
N ARG A 274 -13.76 -27.52 9.90
CA ARG A 274 -14.53 -28.75 9.62
C ARG A 274 -14.92 -28.88 8.15
N HIS A 275 -14.92 -27.79 7.39
CA HIS A 275 -15.40 -27.74 6.01
C HIS A 275 -14.30 -27.51 4.96
N SER A 276 -13.12 -27.02 5.35
CA SER A 276 -12.05 -26.71 4.40
C SER A 276 -10.66 -26.84 5.02
N LYS A 277 -9.83 -27.76 4.49
CA LYS A 277 -8.42 -27.94 4.90
C LYS A 277 -7.46 -26.90 4.31
N ALA A 278 -7.91 -26.16 3.30
CA ALA A 278 -7.11 -25.16 2.59
C ALA A 278 -7.90 -23.86 2.42
N VAL A 279 -7.21 -22.72 2.56
CA VAL A 279 -7.69 -21.42 2.08
C VAL A 279 -8.07 -21.59 0.61
N SER A 280 -9.33 -21.33 0.25
CA SER A 280 -9.79 -21.49 -1.13
C SER A 280 -8.88 -20.70 -2.08
N THR A 281 -8.44 -21.32 -3.17
CA THR A 281 -7.65 -20.66 -4.23
C THR A 281 -8.27 -19.33 -4.62
N GLY A 282 -9.62 -19.24 -4.63
CA GLY A 282 -10.36 -18.00 -4.89
C GLY A 282 -10.05 -16.87 -3.89
N SER A 283 -10.04 -17.14 -2.59
CA SER A 283 -9.72 -16.12 -1.56
C SER A 283 -8.27 -15.66 -1.63
N LEU A 284 -7.37 -16.56 -1.99
CA LEU A 284 -5.96 -16.26 -2.14
C LEU A 284 -5.67 -15.43 -3.42
N THR A 285 -6.31 -15.80 -4.54
CA THR A 285 -6.28 -15.00 -5.77
C THR A 285 -6.89 -13.61 -5.55
N LEU A 286 -8.04 -13.53 -4.88
CA LEU A 286 -8.67 -12.24 -4.56
C LEU A 286 -7.75 -11.37 -3.70
N GLY A 287 -7.11 -11.95 -2.68
CA GLY A 287 -6.15 -11.25 -1.85
C GLY A 287 -4.98 -10.66 -2.66
N LEU A 288 -4.38 -11.44 -3.57
CA LEU A 288 -3.25 -10.99 -4.37
C LEU A 288 -3.65 -9.90 -5.37
N ILE A 289 -4.80 -10.06 -6.03
CA ILE A 289 -5.34 -9.03 -6.91
C ILE A 289 -5.54 -7.74 -6.12
N THR A 290 -6.13 -7.84 -4.93
CA THR A 290 -6.34 -6.68 -4.05
C THR A 290 -5.01 -6.04 -3.66
N THR A 291 -3.99 -6.82 -3.30
CA THR A 291 -2.63 -6.28 -3.02
C THR A 291 -2.07 -5.51 -4.20
N VAL A 292 -2.12 -6.09 -5.41
CA VAL A 292 -1.60 -5.47 -6.62
C VAL A 292 -2.37 -4.18 -6.92
N LEU A 293 -3.71 -4.20 -6.82
CA LEU A 293 -4.54 -3.02 -7.03
C LEU A 293 -4.23 -1.93 -6.00
N SER A 294 -4.06 -2.26 -4.72
CA SER A 294 -3.68 -1.30 -3.68
C SER A 294 -2.32 -0.66 -3.95
N VAL A 295 -1.32 -1.46 -4.31
CA VAL A 295 0.02 -0.96 -4.63
C VAL A 295 0.00 -0.10 -5.90
N VAL A 296 -0.74 -0.50 -6.93
CA VAL A 296 -0.93 0.29 -8.16
C VAL A 296 -1.67 1.59 -7.86
N TYR A 297 -2.74 1.55 -7.05
CA TYR A 297 -3.48 2.74 -6.63
C TYR A 297 -2.58 3.72 -5.89
N SER A 298 -1.81 3.24 -4.90
CA SER A 298 -0.82 4.04 -4.18
C SER A 298 0.20 4.68 -5.13
N ALA A 299 0.75 3.88 -6.05
CA ALA A 299 1.71 4.33 -7.03
C ALA A 299 1.12 5.43 -7.94
N VAL A 300 -0.10 5.27 -8.44
CA VAL A 300 -0.75 6.28 -9.29
C VAL A 300 -1.08 7.54 -8.50
N ARG A 301 -1.68 7.39 -7.30
CA ARG A 301 -2.09 8.49 -6.42
C ARG A 301 -0.91 9.39 -6.04
N ALA A 302 0.24 8.81 -5.70
CA ALA A 302 1.44 9.55 -5.31
C ALA A 302 1.88 10.59 -6.36
N GLY A 303 1.61 10.38 -7.65
CA GLY A 303 1.98 11.37 -8.68
C GLY A 303 0.83 12.18 -9.26
N SER A 304 -0.38 12.07 -8.70
CA SER A 304 -1.50 12.96 -9.02
C SER A 304 -1.56 14.19 -8.09
N SER A 305 -0.76 14.21 -7.03
CA SER A 305 -0.70 15.31 -6.05
C SER A 305 0.26 16.41 -6.54
N THR A 306 -0.15 17.18 -7.55
CA THR A 306 0.62 18.30 -8.09
C THR A 306 0.50 19.61 -7.28
N THR A 307 -0.03 19.55 -6.06
CA THR A 307 -0.38 20.75 -5.24
C THR A 307 0.16 20.72 -3.82
N LEU A 308 1.09 19.82 -3.49
CA LEU A 308 1.59 19.72 -2.10
C LEU A 308 2.65 20.77 -1.72
N LEU A 309 3.20 21.59 -2.63
CA LEU A 309 4.25 22.56 -2.33
C LEU A 309 4.30 23.82 -3.23
N SER A 310 3.21 24.21 -3.90
CA SER A 310 3.17 25.54 -4.52
C SER A 310 2.77 26.57 -3.44
N PRO A 311 3.55 27.65 -3.22
CA PRO A 311 3.08 28.74 -2.36
C PRO A 311 1.78 29.31 -2.95
N PRO A 312 0.80 29.68 -2.12
CA PRO A 312 -0.49 30.15 -2.61
C PRO A 312 -0.30 31.51 -3.27
N SER A 313 -0.42 31.55 -4.60
CA SER A 313 -0.57 32.79 -5.36
C SER A 313 -1.97 32.89 -5.98
N SER A 314 -3.03 32.73 -5.17
CA SER A 314 -4.38 33.27 -5.42
C SER A 314 -5.41 32.69 -4.43
N PRO A 315 -6.39 33.47 -3.91
CA PRO A 315 -7.34 33.01 -2.88
C PRO A 315 -8.50 32.11 -3.39
N ARG A 316 -8.32 31.32 -4.47
CA ARG A 316 -9.47 30.65 -5.11
C ARG A 316 -9.30 29.18 -5.53
N ALA A 317 -8.31 28.47 -5.02
CA ALA A 317 -8.21 27.02 -5.21
C ALA A 317 -7.99 26.35 -3.86
N GLY A 318 -9.00 25.60 -3.38
CA GLY A 318 -8.89 24.81 -2.16
C GLY A 318 -7.87 23.67 -2.35
N PRO A 319 -6.97 23.43 -1.39
CA PRO A 319 -6.09 22.26 -1.42
C PRO A 319 -6.77 21.06 -0.75
N GLU A 320 -7.00 19.99 -1.51
CA GLU A 320 -7.37 18.68 -0.94
C GLU A 320 -6.11 17.97 -0.43
N TYR A 321 -5.98 17.84 0.90
CA TYR A 321 -4.95 17.00 1.51
C TYR A 321 -5.44 15.55 1.59
N SER A 322 -4.55 14.60 1.32
CA SER A 322 -4.87 13.17 1.40
C SER A 322 -4.68 12.67 2.83
N ILE A 323 -5.63 11.88 3.30
CA ILE A 323 -5.74 11.28 4.65
C ILE A 323 -4.49 10.47 5.08
N LEU A 324 -3.60 10.15 4.13
CA LEU A 324 -2.28 9.57 4.38
C LEU A 324 -1.34 10.50 5.18
N CYS A 325 -1.48 11.83 5.08
CA CYS A 325 -0.74 12.79 5.91
C CYS A 325 -1.27 12.84 7.36
N LEU A 326 -2.57 12.60 7.57
CA LEU A 326 -3.17 12.48 8.91
C LEU A 326 -2.71 11.21 9.64
N PHE A 327 -2.33 10.16 8.90
CA PHE A 327 -1.92 8.85 9.43
C PHE A 327 -0.60 8.85 10.21
N LEU A 328 0.34 9.75 9.91
CA LEU A 328 1.68 9.75 10.55
C LEU A 328 1.83 10.72 11.72
N VAL A 329 0.78 11.51 12.04
CA VAL A 329 0.85 12.52 13.10
C VAL A 329 0.65 11.95 14.52
N PRO A 330 -0.13 10.88 14.78
CA PRO A 330 -0.41 10.46 16.16
C PRO A 330 0.49 9.35 16.72
N PHE A 331 1.45 8.81 15.95
CA PHE A 331 2.48 7.91 16.46
C PHE A 331 3.80 8.68 16.55
N ASP A 332 4.30 8.95 17.76
CA ASP A 332 5.54 9.67 18.05
C ASP A 332 6.75 9.14 17.25
N LEU A 333 6.94 9.69 16.06
CA LEU A 333 8.18 9.70 15.31
C LEU A 333 8.49 11.17 14.98
N GLU A 334 8.81 11.95 16.04
CA GLU A 334 9.21 13.36 16.00
C GLU A 334 10.46 13.68 15.15
N CYS A 335 10.97 12.75 14.33
CA CYS A 335 12.23 12.93 13.60
C CYS A 335 12.11 13.25 12.09
N PHE A 336 10.92 13.46 11.50
CA PHE A 336 10.85 13.72 10.04
C PHE A 336 10.14 15.01 9.58
N CYS A 337 9.58 15.81 10.48
CA CYS A 337 8.99 17.11 10.13
C CYS A 337 9.78 18.36 10.56
N MET A 338 10.95 18.21 11.18
CA MET A 338 11.90 19.34 11.34
C MET A 338 13.08 19.21 10.38
N ILE A 339 12.97 19.79 9.18
CA ILE A 339 14.13 20.42 8.51
C ILE A 339 13.65 21.75 7.91
N SER A 340 14.05 22.80 8.61
CA SER A 340 13.77 24.23 8.48
C SER A 340 13.87 24.80 7.06
N GLY A 341 12.97 25.74 6.76
CA GLY A 341 13.25 26.80 5.79
C GLY A 341 14.09 27.90 6.46
N PRO A 342 14.88 28.67 5.69
CA PRO A 342 15.62 29.80 6.24
C PRO A 342 14.67 30.98 6.50
N ASP A 343 14.86 31.62 7.64
CA ASP A 343 14.26 32.90 7.99
C ASP A 343 14.61 33.96 6.93
N HIS A 344 13.60 34.68 6.45
CA HIS A 344 13.80 36.01 5.89
C HIS A 344 12.68 36.91 6.43
N GLU A 345 13.03 37.71 7.43
CA GLU A 345 12.30 38.90 7.81
C GLU A 345 12.33 39.89 6.64
N ASP A 346 11.17 40.43 6.24
CA ASP A 346 11.08 41.72 5.56
C ASP A 346 9.69 42.35 5.84
N GLU A 347 9.72 43.59 6.34
CA GLU A 347 8.58 44.41 6.78
C GLU A 347 7.62 44.84 5.64
N PRO A 348 6.38 45.26 5.97
CA PRO A 348 5.42 45.75 4.98
C PRO A 348 5.60 47.26 4.72
N SER A 349 5.83 47.64 3.46
CA SER A 349 5.66 49.02 3.00
C SER A 349 4.33 49.20 2.25
N PHE A 350 3.60 50.23 2.68
CA PHE A 350 2.23 50.61 2.36
C PHE A 350 2.21 51.72 1.28
N LEU A 351 1.04 51.92 0.63
CA LEU A 351 0.64 53.01 -0.31
C LEU A 351 1.19 52.95 -1.76
N GLY A 352 0.42 53.21 -2.82
CA GLY A 352 -0.95 53.73 -2.91
C GLY A 352 -1.47 53.79 -4.36
N LEU A 353 -2.79 53.97 -4.48
CA LEU A 353 -3.54 54.19 -5.73
C LEU A 353 -3.02 55.41 -6.52
N ASN A 354 -3.06 55.34 -7.85
CA ASN A 354 -3.68 56.40 -8.67
C ASN A 354 -4.04 55.95 -10.10
N LEU A 355 -5.25 56.36 -10.51
CA LEU A 355 -5.81 56.23 -11.85
C LEU A 355 -5.19 57.27 -12.83
N THR A 356 -5.06 56.93 -14.12
CA THR A 356 -5.71 57.59 -15.29
C THR A 356 -5.12 57.16 -16.66
N PRO A 357 -5.84 57.34 -17.79
CA PRO A 357 -5.53 56.75 -19.11
C PRO A 357 -5.19 57.78 -20.22
N ARG A 358 -4.21 57.53 -21.13
CA ARG A 358 -4.19 58.05 -22.53
C ARG A 358 -2.97 57.65 -23.41
N PHE A 359 -3.27 57.01 -24.56
CA PHE A 359 -2.75 57.14 -25.95
C PHE A 359 -1.22 57.25 -26.30
N PRO A 360 -0.82 56.98 -27.57
CA PRO A 360 0.45 56.34 -27.94
C PRO A 360 1.48 57.33 -28.49
N VAL A 361 2.77 56.98 -28.39
CA VAL A 361 3.85 57.67 -29.10
C VAL A 361 4.73 56.65 -29.80
N VAL A 362 4.83 56.80 -31.13
CA VAL A 362 5.77 56.14 -32.03
C VAL A 362 7.12 56.86 -31.94
N GLY A 363 8.21 56.11 -31.81
CA GLY A 363 9.56 56.65 -31.94
C GLY A 363 10.61 55.55 -31.73
N GLY A 364 11.25 55.12 -32.83
CA GLY A 364 12.17 53.99 -32.85
C GLY A 364 13.54 54.25 -32.21
N GLY A 365 14.18 53.16 -31.77
CA GLY A 365 15.59 53.16 -31.40
C GLY A 365 16.03 51.88 -30.67
N LYS A 366 16.71 51.00 -31.41
CA LYS A 366 17.55 49.84 -31.00
C LYS A 366 16.80 48.60 -30.45
N PRO A 367 17.14 47.37 -30.90
CA PRO A 367 16.62 46.16 -30.28
C PRO A 367 17.19 46.04 -28.87
N LEU A 368 16.34 46.27 -27.87
CA LEU A 368 16.58 45.77 -26.53
C LEU A 368 16.61 44.24 -26.63
N LEU A 369 17.69 43.63 -26.14
CA LEU A 369 17.76 42.19 -25.92
C LEU A 369 16.50 41.75 -25.15
N PRO A 370 15.85 40.62 -25.48
CA PRO A 370 14.67 40.20 -24.75
C PRO A 370 15.06 39.87 -23.30
N MET A 371 14.66 40.71 -22.36
CA MET A 371 14.69 40.39 -20.92
C MET A 371 13.85 39.14 -20.62
N ASP A 372 12.88 38.79 -21.48
CA ASP A 372 12.12 37.54 -21.39
C ASP A 372 13.00 36.28 -21.41
N LYS A 373 14.18 36.32 -22.06
CA LYS A 373 15.11 35.17 -22.05
C LYS A 373 15.95 35.10 -20.79
N ALA A 374 16.15 36.20 -20.06
CA ALA A 374 16.88 36.16 -18.80
C ALA A 374 16.01 35.55 -17.70
N ASP A 375 14.73 35.93 -17.65
CA ASP A 375 13.76 35.42 -16.69
C ASP A 375 13.38 33.95 -16.99
N GLU A 376 13.25 33.55 -18.27
CA GLU A 376 13.06 32.13 -18.65
C GLU A 376 14.32 31.26 -18.43
N VAL A 377 15.51 31.86 -18.38
CA VAL A 377 16.76 31.13 -18.10
C VAL A 377 16.99 30.98 -16.59
N GLU A 378 16.62 31.98 -15.78
CA GLU A 378 16.65 31.86 -14.31
C GLU A 378 15.61 30.85 -13.79
N GLU A 379 14.42 30.76 -14.41
CA GLU A 379 13.40 29.78 -14.01
C GLU A 379 13.82 28.32 -14.31
N LYS A 380 14.64 28.10 -15.36
CA LYS A 380 15.22 26.78 -15.68
C LYS A 380 16.27 26.31 -14.68
N GLU A 381 16.83 27.21 -13.88
CA GLU A 381 17.87 26.87 -12.90
C GLU A 381 17.31 26.48 -11.53
N LYS A 382 16.05 26.82 -11.22
CA LYS A 382 15.39 26.33 -10.01
C LYS A 382 15.09 24.83 -10.12
N ALA A 383 15.64 24.05 -9.19
CA ALA A 383 15.45 22.60 -9.17
C ALA A 383 13.97 22.27 -8.94
N LYS A 384 13.35 21.53 -9.87
CA LYS A 384 11.97 21.09 -9.69
C LYS A 384 11.89 20.15 -8.48
N PRO A 385 10.99 20.40 -7.51
CA PRO A 385 10.79 19.50 -6.39
C PRO A 385 10.24 18.16 -6.87
N VAL A 386 10.51 17.10 -6.12
CA VAL A 386 9.92 15.77 -6.38
C VAL A 386 8.43 15.78 -6.03
N THR A 387 7.61 15.07 -6.81
CA THR A 387 6.14 15.07 -6.64
C THR A 387 5.67 14.19 -5.48
N TYR A 388 6.52 13.28 -4.98
CA TYR A 388 6.24 12.40 -3.85
C TYR A 388 7.53 11.91 -3.20
N SER A 389 7.43 11.42 -1.96
CA SER A 389 8.56 10.81 -1.25
C SER A 389 8.91 9.44 -1.83
N TYR A 390 10.09 9.33 -2.45
CA TYR A 390 10.61 8.08 -3.02
C TYR A 390 10.87 7.02 -1.95
N ALA A 391 11.33 7.42 -0.76
CA ALA A 391 11.56 6.50 0.35
C ALA A 391 10.24 5.88 0.84
N PHE A 392 9.22 6.70 1.04
CA PHE A 392 7.90 6.24 1.47
C PHE A 392 7.25 5.34 0.41
N PHE A 393 7.38 5.69 -0.86
CA PHE A 393 6.95 4.85 -1.98
C PHE A 393 7.53 3.43 -1.87
N HIS A 394 8.85 3.30 -1.70
CA HIS A 394 9.50 1.98 -1.59
C HIS A 394 9.20 1.25 -0.27
N ILE A 395 8.93 1.95 0.83
CA ILE A 395 8.45 1.33 2.08
C ILE A 395 7.13 0.60 1.86
N ILE A 396 6.20 1.19 1.10
CA ILE A 396 4.92 0.52 0.80
C ILE A 396 5.16 -0.81 0.07
N PHE A 397 6.07 -0.87 -0.91
CA PHE A 397 6.41 -2.12 -1.59
C PHE A 397 7.11 -3.13 -0.68
N SER A 398 7.96 -2.66 0.23
CA SER A 398 8.61 -3.51 1.23
C SER A 398 7.57 -4.18 2.14
N LEU A 399 6.62 -3.40 2.68
CA LEU A 399 5.52 -3.90 3.49
C LEU A 399 4.57 -4.81 2.69
N ALA A 400 4.28 -4.46 1.44
CA ALA A 400 3.48 -5.28 0.52
C ALA A 400 4.12 -6.65 0.28
N SER A 401 5.46 -6.72 0.27
CA SER A 401 6.20 -7.98 0.12
C SER A 401 5.93 -8.90 1.31
N MET A 402 6.07 -8.38 2.54
CA MET A 402 5.78 -9.12 3.77
C MET A 402 4.33 -9.62 3.80
N TYR A 403 3.37 -8.76 3.45
CA TYR A 403 1.96 -9.13 3.33
C TYR A 403 1.71 -10.24 2.32
N SER A 404 2.35 -10.14 1.15
CA SER A 404 2.18 -11.13 0.08
C SER A 404 2.74 -12.49 0.47
N ALA A 405 3.84 -12.53 1.23
CA ALA A 405 4.35 -13.77 1.83
C ALA A 405 3.28 -14.41 2.72
N MET A 406 2.75 -13.68 3.71
CA MET A 406 1.75 -14.23 4.63
C MET A 406 0.47 -14.65 3.92
N LEU A 407 0.03 -13.89 2.93
CA LEU A 407 -1.12 -14.25 2.12
C LEU A 407 -0.88 -15.56 1.34
N LEU A 408 0.26 -15.70 0.68
CA LEU A 408 0.61 -16.89 -0.10
C LEU A 408 0.85 -18.12 0.76
N THR A 409 1.34 -17.96 1.98
CA THR A 409 1.51 -19.08 2.93
C THR A 409 0.22 -19.39 3.70
N GLY A 410 -0.88 -18.70 3.39
CA GLY A 410 -2.18 -18.89 4.04
C GLY A 410 -2.15 -18.53 5.53
N TRP A 411 -1.22 -17.65 5.94
CA TRP A 411 -0.96 -17.29 7.33
C TRP A 411 -0.64 -18.48 8.23
N SER A 412 -0.36 -19.64 7.62
CA SER A 412 0.00 -20.87 8.31
C SER A 412 1.48 -20.86 8.67
N THR A 413 1.80 -21.41 9.84
CA THR A 413 3.16 -21.45 10.38
C THR A 413 3.94 -22.63 9.83
N SER A 414 5.21 -22.42 9.53
CA SER A 414 6.15 -23.51 9.32
C SER A 414 6.40 -24.27 10.65
N VAL A 415 6.43 -25.59 10.61
CA VAL A 415 6.81 -26.42 11.78
C VAL A 415 8.27 -26.12 12.11
N GLY A 416 8.54 -25.58 13.29
CA GLY A 416 9.90 -25.35 13.77
C GLY A 416 10.67 -26.66 13.93
N GLU A 417 12.00 -26.59 13.89
CA GLU A 417 12.94 -27.73 13.94
C GLU A 417 12.70 -28.70 15.12
N SER A 418 12.08 -28.22 16.21
CA SER A 418 11.71 -29.02 17.39
C SER A 418 10.43 -29.87 17.23
N GLY A 419 9.70 -29.80 16.11
CA GLY A 419 8.42 -30.49 15.94
C GLY A 419 7.31 -30.03 16.88
N LYS A 420 7.52 -28.92 17.62
CA LYS A 420 6.48 -28.25 18.40
C LYS A 420 5.74 -27.28 17.49
N LEU A 421 4.42 -27.45 17.40
CA LEU A 421 3.51 -26.43 16.89
C LEU A 421 3.70 -25.19 17.76
N VAL A 422 4.39 -24.17 17.25
CA VAL A 422 4.31 -22.85 17.87
C VAL A 422 2.93 -22.34 17.48
N ASP A 423 2.06 -22.16 18.46
CA ASP A 423 0.66 -21.81 18.23
C ASP A 423 0.54 -20.30 17.99
N VAL A 424 0.73 -19.88 16.73
CA VAL A 424 0.81 -18.47 16.30
C VAL A 424 -0.46 -18.00 15.56
N GLY A 425 -1.56 -18.77 15.60
CA GLY A 425 -2.84 -18.32 15.02
C GLY A 425 -3.33 -17.02 15.67
N TRP A 426 -3.23 -16.94 17.01
CA TRP A 426 -3.68 -15.79 17.79
C TRP A 426 -3.03 -14.45 17.41
N PRO A 427 -1.71 -14.34 17.18
CA PRO A 427 -1.11 -13.14 16.61
C PRO A 427 -1.73 -12.68 15.30
N SER A 428 -2.07 -13.60 14.38
CA SER A 428 -2.75 -13.24 13.13
C SER A 428 -4.17 -12.70 13.38
N VAL A 429 -4.92 -13.34 14.28
CA VAL A 429 -6.24 -12.87 14.72
C VAL A 429 -6.14 -11.43 15.23
N TRP A 430 -5.27 -11.18 16.21
CA TRP A 430 -5.12 -9.88 16.85
C TRP A 430 -4.63 -8.79 15.89
N VAL A 431 -3.69 -9.10 15.01
CA VAL A 431 -3.24 -8.15 13.98
C VAL A 431 -4.44 -7.66 13.16
N ARG A 432 -5.31 -8.57 12.69
CA ARG A 432 -6.47 -8.21 11.85
C ARG A 432 -7.56 -7.47 12.62
N ILE A 433 -7.84 -7.90 13.86
CA ILE A 433 -8.83 -7.24 14.72
C ILE A 433 -8.36 -5.82 15.08
N LEU A 434 -7.10 -5.65 15.48
CA LEU A 434 -6.53 -4.34 15.77
C LEU A 434 -6.47 -3.44 14.54
N THR A 435 -6.16 -3.98 13.35
CA THR A 435 -6.29 -3.24 12.08
C THR A 435 -7.73 -2.78 11.88
N GLY A 436 -8.73 -3.61 12.19
CA GLY A 436 -10.15 -3.22 12.11
C GLY A 436 -10.50 -2.07 13.06
N TRP A 437 -10.01 -2.10 14.31
CA TRP A 437 -10.24 -1.01 15.27
C TRP A 437 -9.50 0.27 14.91
N ALA A 438 -8.27 0.17 14.42
CA ALA A 438 -7.52 1.30 13.90
C ALA A 438 -8.22 1.91 12.68
N THR A 439 -8.77 1.08 11.78
CA THR A 439 -9.60 1.52 10.65
C THR A 439 -10.80 2.31 11.12
N ALA A 440 -11.50 1.79 12.13
CA ALA A 440 -12.65 2.47 12.73
C ALA A 440 -12.28 3.83 13.31
N ALA A 441 -11.19 3.90 14.07
CA ALA A 441 -10.68 5.12 14.65
C ALA A 441 -10.28 6.14 13.57
N LEU A 442 -9.57 5.72 12.52
CA LEU A 442 -9.16 6.58 11.42
C LEU A 442 -10.35 7.13 10.63
N TYR A 443 -11.34 6.29 10.34
CA TYR A 443 -12.56 6.73 9.65
C TYR A 443 -13.34 7.73 10.49
N MET A 444 -13.57 7.43 11.77
CA MET A 444 -14.22 8.34 12.71
C MET A 444 -13.46 9.66 12.82
N TRP A 445 -12.13 9.61 12.92
CA TRP A 445 -11.30 10.79 12.98
C TRP A 445 -11.41 11.64 11.70
N SER A 446 -11.45 11.01 10.52
CA SER A 446 -11.59 11.74 9.25
C SER A 446 -12.88 12.56 9.16
N LEU A 447 -13.94 12.13 9.86
CA LEU A 447 -15.21 12.86 9.94
C LEU A 447 -15.25 13.91 11.05
N VAL A 448 -14.63 13.62 12.19
CA VAL A 448 -14.71 14.46 13.39
C VAL A 448 -13.65 15.57 13.40
N ALA A 449 -12.47 15.33 12.83
CA ALA A 449 -11.36 16.27 12.85
C ALA A 449 -11.69 17.64 12.22
N PRO A 450 -12.38 17.73 11.06
CA PRO A 450 -12.79 19.01 10.49
C PRO A 450 -13.71 19.85 11.39
N ILE A 451 -14.48 19.19 12.26
CA ILE A 451 -15.41 19.85 13.19
C ILE A 451 -14.67 20.36 14.43
N LEU A 452 -13.72 19.56 14.93
CA LEU A 452 -12.96 19.89 16.15
C LEU A 452 -11.90 20.98 15.89
N PHE A 453 -11.35 21.07 14.68
CA PHE A 453 -10.32 22.04 14.33
C PHE A 453 -10.68 22.79 13.03
N PRO A 454 -11.73 23.63 13.05
CA PRO A 454 -12.23 24.30 11.85
C PRO A 454 -11.19 25.23 11.18
N ASP A 455 -10.18 25.69 11.93
CA ASP A 455 -9.10 26.55 11.45
C ASP A 455 -7.96 25.79 10.74
N ARG A 456 -8.03 24.45 10.68
CA ARG A 456 -7.04 23.60 10.02
C ARG A 456 -7.61 23.06 8.72
N GLU A 457 -6.91 23.27 7.61
CA GLU A 457 -7.22 22.61 6.34
C GLU A 457 -6.84 21.12 6.44
N PHE A 458 -7.79 20.22 6.13
CA PHE A 458 -7.71 18.77 6.37
C PHE A 458 -7.62 17.94 5.11
#